data_AF-F0WFH0-F1
#
_entry.id   AF-F0WFH0-F1
#
_cell.length_a   1.000
_cell.length_b   1.000
_cell.length_c   1.000
_cell.angle_alpha   90.00
_cell.angle_beta   90.00
_cell.angle_gamma   90.00
#
_symmetry.space_group_name_H-M   'P 1'
#
loop_
_entity.id
_entity.type
_entity.pdbx_description
1 polymer ?
#
loop_
_entity_poly.entity_id
_entity_poly.type
_entity_poly.pdbx_seq_one_letter_code
_entity_poly.pdbx_strand_id
1 'polypeptide(L)'
;MNRHQLLSHLALLLAAYQSSTTRAQNGAACVWITAALDTLLMSIIAKSSMLRTRCPSGLHIGIVFPTLVKTILLSRIFQEFRRENRKSHVKFYNGATSEEASGMHPLNDKDTDFSRFLMKLITEASKIRILITAACTDLERAIKLTKNTANLDKMEVIYWAGGFADLENDAVFARPNMDPTAIDRESNARYSFLYKWQRDATSTIGILLSTKLKSKILVTSRESHPYGNMVNSNTFPELIG
;
A
#
# COMPACT_ATOMS: atom_id res chain seq x y z
N MET A 1 2.05 -13.80 54.18
CA MET A 1 1.59 -12.87 53.13
C MET A 1 0.10 -13.09 52.92
N ASN A 2 -0.71 -12.04 53.06
CA ASN A 2 -2.17 -12.20 53.12
C ASN A 2 -2.76 -12.31 51.69
N ARG A 3 -3.79 -13.14 51.49
CA ARG A 3 -4.36 -13.44 50.15
C ARG A 3 -4.74 -12.18 49.35
N HIS A 4 -5.19 -11.14 50.04
CA HIS A 4 -5.52 -9.84 49.45
C HIS A 4 -4.31 -9.05 48.91
N GLN A 5 -3.13 -9.16 49.53
CA GLN A 5 -1.90 -8.51 49.04
C GLN A 5 -1.38 -9.17 47.77
N LEU A 6 -1.54 -10.50 47.67
CA LEU A 6 -1.12 -11.28 46.51
C LEU A 6 -1.99 -10.95 45.29
N LEU A 7 -3.31 -10.80 45.49
CA LEU A 7 -4.25 -10.39 44.45
C LEU A 7 -4.03 -8.94 43.97
N SER A 8 -3.71 -8.01 44.87
CA SER A 8 -3.44 -6.62 44.46
C SER A 8 -2.17 -6.47 43.64
N HIS A 9 -1.11 -7.21 44.00
CA HIS A 9 0.15 -7.24 43.24
C HIS A 9 -0.03 -7.89 41.86
N LEU A 10 -0.82 -8.97 41.78
CA LEU A 10 -1.12 -9.61 40.49
C LEU A 10 -1.91 -8.67 39.56
N ALA A 11 -2.90 -7.95 40.10
CA ALA A 11 -3.68 -6.97 39.34
C ALA A 11 -2.82 -5.80 38.87
N LEU A 12 -1.90 -5.30 39.70
CA LEU A 12 -0.95 -4.25 39.33
C LEU A 12 0.05 -4.73 38.26
N LEU A 13 0.55 -5.96 38.36
CA LEU A 13 1.43 -6.55 37.35
C LEU A 13 0.70 -6.77 36.03
N LEU A 14 -0.55 -7.26 36.06
CA LEU A 14 -1.37 -7.41 34.86
C LEU A 14 -1.71 -6.06 34.23
N ALA A 15 -2.05 -5.04 35.02
CA ALA A 15 -2.31 -3.69 34.53
C ALA A 15 -1.04 -3.04 33.94
N ALA A 16 0.11 -3.22 34.60
CA ALA A 16 1.40 -2.74 34.09
C ALA A 16 1.83 -3.49 32.81
N TYR A 17 1.57 -4.79 32.72
CA TYR A 17 1.85 -5.62 31.54
C TYR A 17 0.93 -5.27 30.36
N GLN A 18 -0.35 -5.00 30.62
CA GLN A 18 -1.29 -4.49 29.61
C GLN A 18 -0.93 -3.06 29.18
N SER A 19 -0.39 -2.23 30.09
CA SER A 19 0.06 -0.87 29.78
C SER A 19 1.36 -0.85 28.96
N SER A 20 2.27 -1.81 29.16
CA SER A 20 3.52 -1.90 28.39
C SER A 20 3.28 -2.47 26.99
N THR A 21 2.37 -3.43 26.83
CA THR A 21 1.97 -3.96 25.51
C THR A 21 1.16 -2.96 24.68
N THR A 22 0.33 -2.11 25.31
CA THR A 22 -0.40 -1.06 24.59
C THR A 22 0.50 0.10 24.13
N ARG A 23 1.54 0.46 24.89
CA ARG A 23 2.45 1.56 24.51
C ARG A 23 3.31 1.24 23.29
N ALA A 24 3.72 -0.01 23.10
CA ALA A 24 4.51 -0.46 21.94
C ALA A 24 3.67 -0.57 20.64
N GLN A 25 2.36 -0.77 20.75
CA GLN A 25 1.47 -0.89 19.58
C GLN A 25 0.99 0.47 19.04
N ASN A 26 1.07 1.55 19.80
CA ASN A 26 0.53 2.87 19.43
C ASN A 26 1.16 3.52 18.17
N GLY A 27 2.24 2.97 17.63
CA GLY A 27 2.93 3.46 16.43
C GLY A 27 2.74 2.63 15.16
N ALA A 28 1.88 1.61 15.17
CA ALA A 28 1.67 0.78 13.98
C ALA A 28 0.72 1.45 12.98
N ALA A 29 1.16 1.54 11.72
CA ALA A 29 0.45 2.22 10.64
C ALA A 29 0.20 1.30 9.44
N CYS A 30 -0.94 1.52 8.79
CA CYS A 30 -1.26 0.90 7.52
C CYS A 30 -1.13 1.94 6.42
N VAL A 31 -0.47 1.57 5.33
CA VAL A 31 -0.29 2.40 4.15
C VAL A 31 -0.98 1.71 2.98
N TRP A 32 -1.66 2.49 2.16
CA TRP A 32 -2.17 2.02 0.90
C TRP A 32 -1.82 2.96 -0.25
N ILE A 33 -1.16 2.42 -1.27
CA ILE A 33 -0.78 3.12 -2.49
C ILE A 33 -1.74 2.71 -3.61
N THR A 34 -2.52 3.65 -4.14
CA THR A 34 -3.63 3.37 -5.06
C THR A 34 -3.83 4.42 -6.14
N ALA A 35 -4.39 4.02 -7.27
CA ALA A 35 -4.87 4.91 -8.33
C ALA A 35 -6.36 5.29 -8.15
N ALA A 36 -6.96 4.92 -7.00
CA ALA A 36 -8.36 5.14 -6.62
C ALA A 36 -9.40 4.41 -7.49
N LEU A 37 -9.02 3.31 -8.14
CA LEU A 37 -9.95 2.46 -8.91
C LEU A 37 -10.62 1.38 -8.06
N ASP A 38 -9.95 0.93 -7.00
CA ASP A 38 -10.41 -0.19 -6.16
C ASP A 38 -11.31 0.29 -5.00
N THR A 39 -12.32 1.13 -5.30
CA THR A 39 -13.16 1.87 -4.32
C THR A 39 -13.91 0.96 -3.33
N LEU A 40 -14.25 -0.25 -3.76
CA LEU A 40 -14.99 -1.24 -2.98
C LEU A 40 -14.09 -1.99 -1.98
N LEU A 41 -12.86 -2.33 -2.38
CA LEU A 41 -11.86 -2.83 -1.45
C LEU A 41 -11.58 -1.81 -0.33
N MET A 42 -11.62 -0.51 -0.66
CA MET A 42 -11.41 0.58 0.31
C MET A 42 -12.44 0.56 1.42
N SER A 43 -13.71 0.46 1.04
CA SER A 43 -14.81 0.58 2.00
C SER A 43 -14.81 -0.61 2.95
N ILE A 44 -14.49 -1.81 2.45
CA ILE A 44 -14.37 -3.02 3.26
C ILE A 44 -13.20 -2.92 4.23
N ILE A 45 -11.99 -2.59 3.75
CA ILE A 45 -10.81 -2.47 4.61
C ILE A 45 -11.01 -1.38 5.68
N ALA A 46 -11.59 -0.23 5.30
CA ALA A 46 -11.81 0.89 6.19
C ALA A 46 -12.80 0.58 7.33
N LYS A 47 -13.81 -0.26 7.06
CA LYS A 47 -14.80 -0.70 8.05
C LYS A 47 -14.28 -1.81 8.98
N SER A 48 -13.21 -2.49 8.58
CA SER A 48 -12.72 -3.64 9.33
C SER A 48 -12.24 -3.23 10.73
N SER A 49 -12.79 -3.86 11.77
CA SER A 49 -12.28 -3.70 13.15
C SER A 49 -10.81 -4.12 13.25
N MET A 50 -10.37 -5.07 12.41
CA MET A 50 -8.99 -5.51 12.32
C MET A 50 -8.03 -4.39 11.91
N LEU A 51 -8.47 -3.44 11.08
CA LEU A 51 -7.66 -2.30 10.69
C LEU A 51 -7.30 -1.47 11.93
N ARG A 52 -8.27 -1.20 12.80
CA ARG A 52 -8.05 -0.41 14.02
C ARG A 52 -7.14 -1.12 15.02
N THR A 53 -7.34 -2.43 15.19
CA THR A 53 -6.52 -3.25 16.08
C THR A 53 -5.08 -3.36 15.57
N ARG A 54 -4.89 -3.54 14.26
CA ARG A 54 -3.55 -3.73 13.67
C ARG A 54 -2.81 -2.43 13.40
N CYS A 55 -3.53 -1.35 13.10
CA CYS A 55 -2.99 -0.07 12.66
C CYS A 55 -3.59 1.10 13.47
N PRO A 56 -3.32 1.20 14.77
CA PRO A 56 -3.85 2.25 15.64
C PRO A 56 -3.47 3.66 15.19
N SER A 57 -2.36 3.84 14.46
CA SER A 57 -1.99 5.14 13.87
C SER A 57 -2.85 5.53 12.67
N GLY A 58 -3.65 4.60 12.13
CA GLY A 58 -4.58 4.83 11.03
C GLY A 58 -4.18 4.17 9.72
N LEU A 59 -5.05 4.35 8.74
CA LEU A 59 -4.84 4.05 7.34
C LEU A 59 -4.45 5.31 6.58
N HIS A 60 -3.28 5.27 5.94
CA HIS A 60 -2.72 6.36 5.17
C HIS A 60 -2.73 6.01 3.69
N ILE A 61 -3.47 6.78 2.89
CA ILE A 61 -3.74 6.47 1.50
C ILE A 61 -3.01 7.46 0.60
N GLY A 62 -2.04 6.97 -0.17
CA GLY A 62 -1.39 7.72 -1.23
C GLY A 62 -2.11 7.53 -2.55
N ILE A 63 -2.56 8.64 -3.13
CA ILE A 63 -3.29 8.65 -4.40
C ILE A 63 -2.31 8.95 -5.52
N VAL A 64 -2.01 7.93 -6.34
CA VAL A 64 -1.19 8.03 -7.54
C VAL A 64 -2.05 8.60 -8.68
N PHE A 65 -1.47 9.52 -9.46
CA PHE A 65 -2.18 10.35 -10.43
C PHE A 65 -3.43 10.99 -9.80
N PRO A 66 -3.25 11.83 -8.77
CA PRO A 66 -4.36 12.46 -8.08
C PRO A 66 -5.10 13.37 -9.05
N THR A 67 -6.43 13.26 -9.06
CA THR A 67 -7.32 14.19 -9.75
C THR A 67 -8.37 14.68 -8.79
N LEU A 68 -8.96 15.85 -9.05
CA LEU A 68 -10.04 16.38 -8.21
C LEU A 68 -11.18 15.38 -8.04
N VAL A 69 -11.55 14.67 -9.12
CA VAL A 69 -12.59 13.63 -9.11
C VAL A 69 -12.24 12.49 -8.16
N LYS A 70 -11.01 11.95 -8.24
CA LYS A 70 -10.55 10.86 -7.35
C LYS A 70 -10.56 11.31 -5.90
N THR A 71 -10.02 12.50 -5.61
CA THR A 71 -9.94 13.02 -4.24
C THR A 71 -11.32 13.28 -3.63
N ILE A 72 -12.27 13.82 -4.41
CA ILE A 72 -13.67 14.00 -3.98
C ILE A 72 -14.33 12.65 -3.73
N LEU A 73 -14.18 11.70 -4.65
CA LEU A 73 -14.76 10.35 -4.52
C LEU A 73 -14.29 9.66 -3.25
N LEU A 74 -12.97 9.66 -3.00
CA LEU A 74 -12.40 9.09 -1.78
C LEU A 74 -12.86 9.84 -0.53
N SER A 75 -12.91 11.17 -0.58
CA SER A 75 -13.39 11.95 0.55
C SER A 75 -14.84 11.59 0.89
N ARG A 76 -15.72 11.40 -0.11
CA ARG A 76 -17.12 10.98 0.09
C ARG A 76 -17.23 9.57 0.66
N ILE A 77 -16.52 8.60 0.08
CA ILE A 77 -16.50 7.21 0.56
C ILE A 77 -16.10 7.16 2.03
N PHE A 78 -15.11 7.97 2.42
CA PHE A 78 -14.58 7.94 3.78
C PHE A 78 -15.21 8.96 4.74
N GLN A 79 -16.03 9.89 4.25
CA GLN A 79 -16.79 10.83 5.08
C GLN A 79 -17.82 10.09 5.94
N GLU A 80 -18.46 9.06 5.40
CA GLU A 80 -19.40 8.24 6.16
C GLU A 80 -18.72 7.57 7.37
N PHE A 81 -17.44 7.20 7.28
CA PHE A 81 -16.68 6.63 8.41
C PHE A 81 -16.32 7.64 9.49
N ARG A 82 -16.29 8.94 9.16
CA ARG A 82 -15.98 9.99 10.15
C ARG A 82 -17.16 10.29 11.07
N ARG A 83 -18.40 10.07 10.62
CA ARG A 83 -19.59 10.34 11.46
C ARG A 83 -19.63 9.47 12.71
N GLU A 84 -19.16 8.23 12.60
CA GLU A 84 -19.11 7.29 13.73
C GLU A 84 -17.93 7.53 14.67
N ASN A 85 -16.90 8.27 14.25
CA ASN A 85 -15.65 8.41 15.00
C ASN A 85 -15.09 9.84 14.91
N ARG A 86 -15.08 10.55 16.05
CA ARG A 86 -14.62 11.96 16.18
C ARG A 86 -13.20 12.24 15.66
N LYS A 87 -12.39 11.22 15.36
CA LYS A 87 -11.08 11.36 14.69
C LYS A 87 -11.07 10.49 13.42
N SER A 88 -10.75 11.11 12.28
CA SER A 88 -10.59 10.41 11.01
C SER A 88 -9.42 9.43 11.12
N HIS A 89 -9.73 8.13 11.20
CA HIS A 89 -8.73 7.05 11.21
C HIS A 89 -8.07 6.88 9.83
N VAL A 90 -8.57 7.58 8.81
CA VAL A 90 -8.06 7.55 7.43
C VAL A 90 -7.56 8.93 7.01
N LYS A 91 -6.39 8.97 6.37
CA LYS A 91 -5.78 10.19 5.82
C LYS A 91 -5.38 9.97 4.36
N PHE A 92 -5.51 11.02 3.55
CA PHE A 92 -5.16 11.00 2.13
C PHE A 92 -3.96 11.89 1.85
N TYR A 93 -3.15 11.48 0.89
CA TYR A 93 -1.96 12.19 0.44
C TYR A 93 -1.93 12.18 -1.08
N ASN A 94 -1.55 13.32 -1.66
CA ASN A 94 -1.27 13.40 -3.09
C ASN A 94 0.09 12.73 -3.35
N GLY A 95 0.07 11.68 -4.16
CA GLY A 95 1.26 10.94 -4.57
C GLY A 95 1.77 11.39 -5.93
N ALA A 96 2.63 10.54 -6.51
CA ALA A 96 3.29 10.78 -7.78
C ALA A 96 2.29 11.00 -8.92
N THR A 97 2.64 11.91 -9.83
CA THR A 97 1.89 12.25 -11.04
C THR A 97 2.85 12.40 -12.21
N SER A 98 2.33 12.32 -13.44
CA SER A 98 3.05 12.73 -14.66
C SER A 98 2.74 14.19 -15.00
N GLU A 99 3.60 14.82 -15.80
CA GLU A 99 3.37 16.18 -16.32
C GLU A 99 2.22 16.21 -17.34
N GLU A 100 2.02 15.10 -18.05
CA GLU A 100 0.93 14.95 -19.02
C GLU A 100 -0.23 14.13 -18.47
N ALA A 101 -1.45 14.56 -18.78
CA ALA A 101 -2.69 13.89 -18.37
C ALA A 101 -2.93 12.54 -19.08
N SER A 102 -2.21 12.26 -20.17
CA SER A 102 -2.35 11.04 -20.96
C SER A 102 -1.91 9.77 -20.20
N GLY A 103 -1.25 9.93 -19.04
CA GLY A 103 -0.86 8.85 -18.15
C GLY A 103 0.19 7.90 -18.73
N MET A 104 0.61 8.07 -19.99
CA MET A 104 1.66 7.28 -20.66
C MET A 104 3.08 7.79 -20.38
N HIS A 105 3.20 8.95 -19.76
CA HIS A 105 4.49 9.58 -19.49
C HIS A 105 5.06 9.04 -18.18
N PRO A 106 6.41 9.05 -18.06
CA PRO A 106 7.06 8.74 -16.79
C PRO A 106 6.52 9.64 -15.67
N LEU A 107 6.47 9.07 -14.47
CA LEU A 107 6.12 9.82 -13.28
C LEU A 107 7.19 10.88 -12.98
N ASN A 108 6.77 12.03 -12.48
CA ASN A 108 7.66 13.14 -12.15
C ASN A 108 8.60 12.73 -11.00
N ASP A 109 9.89 13.10 -11.11
CA ASP A 109 10.85 12.76 -10.08
C ASP A 109 10.78 13.67 -8.81
N LYS A 110 9.84 14.61 -8.75
CA LYS A 110 9.68 15.54 -7.63
C LYS A 110 9.06 14.89 -6.40
N ASP A 111 9.59 15.23 -5.24
CA ASP A 111 9.04 14.85 -3.93
C ASP A 111 7.59 15.31 -3.75
N THR A 112 6.74 14.37 -3.34
CA THR A 112 5.32 14.59 -3.11
C THR A 112 5.03 14.69 -1.61
N ASP A 113 3.81 15.12 -1.26
CA ASP A 113 3.37 15.06 0.13
C ASP A 113 3.38 13.63 0.67
N PHE A 114 3.10 12.65 -0.20
CA PHE A 114 3.11 11.26 0.17
C PHE A 114 4.52 10.70 0.35
N SER A 115 5.50 10.99 -0.53
CA SER A 115 6.88 10.53 -0.35
C SER A 115 7.50 11.08 0.95
N ARG A 116 7.27 12.36 1.25
CA ARG A 116 7.70 12.99 2.51
C ARG A 116 7.04 12.35 3.72
N PHE A 117 5.74 12.08 3.65
CA PHE A 117 5.02 11.37 4.71
C PHE A 117 5.58 9.96 4.94
N LEU A 118 5.79 9.18 3.87
CA LEU A 118 6.33 7.83 3.97
C LEU A 118 7.73 7.81 4.58
N MET A 119 8.61 8.73 4.20
CA MET A 119 9.94 8.85 4.79
C MET A 119 9.87 9.10 6.31
N LYS A 120 8.99 10.02 6.72
CA LYS A 120 8.73 10.29 8.13
C LYS A 120 8.18 9.05 8.84
N LEU A 121 7.21 8.36 8.22
CA LEU A 121 6.60 7.16 8.76
C LEU A 121 7.63 6.03 8.94
N ILE A 122 8.49 5.79 7.95
CA ILE A 122 9.59 4.81 8.01
C ILE A 122 10.52 5.11 9.19
N THR A 123 10.77 6.39 9.45
CA THR A 123 11.65 6.82 10.54
C THR A 123 10.98 6.68 11.91
N GLU A 124 9.69 7.03 12.04
CA GLU A 124 9.03 7.21 13.34
C GLU A 124 8.13 6.04 13.77
N ALA A 125 7.54 5.31 12.83
CA ALA A 125 6.59 4.24 13.15
C ALA A 125 7.27 3.06 13.83
N SER A 126 6.53 2.36 14.68
CA SER A 126 7.00 1.10 15.25
C SER A 126 6.85 -0.06 14.26
N LYS A 127 5.76 -0.06 13.48
CA LYS A 127 5.42 -1.10 12.49
C LYS A 127 4.69 -0.49 11.31
N ILE A 128 4.99 -0.95 10.09
CA ILE A 128 4.37 -0.47 8.86
C ILE A 128 3.88 -1.68 8.06
N ARG A 129 2.64 -1.61 7.59
CA ARG A 129 2.07 -2.59 6.65
C ARG A 129 1.61 -1.86 5.42
N ILE A 130 2.02 -2.33 4.25
CA ILE A 130 1.77 -1.64 3.00
C ILE A 130 0.91 -2.52 2.11
N LEU A 131 -0.14 -1.95 1.54
CA LEU A 131 -0.84 -2.47 0.38
C LEU A 131 -0.46 -1.61 -0.83
N ILE A 132 -0.16 -2.22 -1.96
CA ILE A 132 0.18 -1.52 -3.21
C ILE A 132 -0.74 -2.04 -4.31
N THR A 133 -1.57 -1.15 -4.86
CA THR A 133 -2.44 -1.45 -6.01
C THR A 133 -2.25 -0.45 -7.17
N ALA A 134 -1.17 0.32 -7.14
CA ALA A 134 -0.74 1.27 -8.17
C ALA A 134 0.79 1.36 -8.27
N ALA A 135 1.31 2.30 -9.05
CA ALA A 135 2.75 2.58 -9.12
C ALA A 135 3.30 2.97 -7.74
N CYS A 136 4.54 2.57 -7.45
CA CYS A 136 5.13 2.64 -6.11
C CYS A 136 6.22 3.72 -5.97
N THR A 137 6.23 4.72 -6.86
CA THR A 137 7.25 5.78 -6.96
C THR A 137 7.53 6.46 -5.62
N ASP A 138 6.48 6.88 -4.92
CA ASP A 138 6.63 7.59 -3.64
C ASP A 138 7.25 6.71 -2.55
N LEU A 139 6.96 5.40 -2.56
CA LEU A 139 7.53 4.46 -1.61
C LEU A 139 9.01 4.24 -1.89
N GLU A 140 9.38 4.03 -3.15
CA GLU A 140 10.78 3.85 -3.52
C GLU A 140 11.61 5.09 -3.23
N ARG A 141 11.06 6.28 -3.51
CA ARG A 141 11.69 7.55 -3.16
C ARG A 141 11.85 7.71 -1.64
N ALA A 142 10.80 7.41 -0.87
CA ALA A 142 10.87 7.45 0.59
C ALA A 142 11.93 6.49 1.16
N ILE A 143 12.09 5.31 0.55
CA ILE A 143 13.15 4.35 0.90
C ILE A 143 14.52 4.94 0.61
N LYS A 144 14.74 5.51 -0.59
CA LYS A 144 16.02 6.17 -0.97
C LYS A 144 16.38 7.34 -0.05
N LEU A 145 15.40 8.13 0.36
CA LEU A 145 15.59 9.27 1.27
C LEU A 145 15.87 8.82 2.72
N THR A 146 15.56 7.57 3.07
CA THR A 146 15.80 7.03 4.40
C THR A 146 17.28 6.68 4.56
N LYS A 147 18.04 7.55 5.24
CA LYS A 147 19.48 7.38 5.48
C LYS A 147 19.82 6.09 6.26
N ASN A 148 18.96 5.70 7.21
CA ASN A 148 19.17 4.51 8.02
C ASN A 148 18.31 3.35 7.51
N THR A 149 18.93 2.43 6.75
CA THR A 149 18.25 1.27 6.17
C THR A 149 17.71 0.29 7.22
N ALA A 150 18.18 0.33 8.47
CA ALA A 150 17.59 -0.45 9.56
C ALA A 150 16.14 -0.02 9.85
N ASN A 151 15.74 1.20 9.51
CA ASN A 151 14.34 1.61 9.60
C ASN A 151 13.41 0.82 8.67
N LEU A 152 13.93 0.22 7.60
CA LEU A 152 13.14 -0.67 6.73
C LEU A 152 12.74 -1.97 7.44
N ASP A 153 13.42 -2.32 8.54
CA ASP A 153 13.05 -3.49 9.34
C ASP A 153 11.66 -3.33 10.00
N LYS A 154 11.18 -2.08 10.15
CA LYS A 154 9.84 -1.74 10.66
C LYS A 154 8.72 -2.06 9.68
N MET A 155 9.00 -2.19 8.39
CA MET A 155 8.01 -2.69 7.43
C MET A 155 7.81 -4.18 7.74
N GLU A 156 6.62 -4.59 8.15
CA GLU A 156 6.36 -6.00 8.47
C GLU A 156 6.01 -6.78 7.21
N VAL A 157 5.17 -6.21 6.36
CA VAL A 157 4.65 -6.86 5.14
C VAL A 157 4.25 -5.82 4.10
N ILE A 158 4.51 -6.14 2.84
CA ILE A 158 4.11 -5.39 1.65
C ILE A 158 3.26 -6.33 0.79
N TYR A 159 1.95 -6.14 0.78
CA TYR A 159 1.05 -6.79 -0.17
C TYR A 159 1.04 -5.99 -1.46
N TRP A 160 1.36 -6.62 -2.58
CA TRP A 160 1.50 -5.92 -3.85
C TRP A 160 0.69 -6.59 -4.95
N ALA A 161 -0.37 -5.93 -5.40
CA ALA A 161 -1.11 -6.34 -6.57
C ALA A 161 -0.30 -6.02 -7.83
N GLY A 162 0.14 -7.06 -8.52
CA GLY A 162 0.96 -6.97 -9.72
C GLY A 162 1.62 -8.30 -10.01
N GLY A 163 2.64 -8.28 -10.87
CA GLY A 163 3.27 -9.52 -11.31
C GLY A 163 4.03 -9.34 -12.61
N PHE A 164 4.71 -10.42 -12.95
CA PHE A 164 5.36 -10.60 -14.24
C PHE A 164 4.32 -11.23 -15.17
N ALA A 165 4.09 -10.60 -16.31
CA ALA A 165 3.32 -11.21 -17.39
C ALA A 165 4.12 -12.40 -17.94
N ASP A 166 3.42 -13.49 -18.19
CA ASP A 166 3.99 -14.65 -18.84
C ASP A 166 4.01 -14.38 -20.35
N LEU A 167 5.17 -14.04 -20.88
CA LEU A 167 5.33 -13.64 -22.28
C LEU A 167 4.80 -14.68 -23.28
N GLU A 168 4.77 -15.97 -22.90
CA GLU A 168 4.28 -17.03 -23.76
C GLU A 168 2.75 -17.11 -23.80
N ASN A 169 2.08 -16.76 -22.70
CA ASN A 169 0.62 -16.83 -22.56
C ASN A 169 -0.09 -15.47 -22.73
N ASP A 170 0.60 -14.35 -22.49
CA ASP A 170 0.05 -12.99 -22.53
C ASP A 170 0.27 -12.24 -23.86
N ALA A 171 0.71 -12.94 -24.91
CA ALA A 171 0.92 -12.36 -26.26
C ALA A 171 -0.31 -11.61 -26.82
N VAL A 172 -1.51 -11.88 -26.28
CA VAL A 172 -2.77 -11.20 -26.64
C VAL A 172 -2.82 -9.74 -26.16
N PHE A 173 -2.01 -9.35 -25.17
CA PHE A 173 -1.94 -7.97 -24.66
C PHE A 173 -0.73 -7.17 -25.18
N ALA A 174 0.11 -7.78 -26.03
CA ALA A 174 1.09 -7.03 -26.80
C ALA A 174 0.33 -6.05 -27.69
N ARG A 175 0.56 -4.75 -27.48
CA ARG A 175 -0.15 -3.66 -28.17
C ARG A 175 -0.14 -3.92 -29.69
N PRO A 176 -1.28 -3.83 -30.41
CA PRO A 176 -1.35 -4.13 -31.84
C PRO A 176 -0.44 -3.27 -32.74
N ASN A 177 0.14 -2.19 -32.23
CA ASN A 177 0.89 -1.20 -33.00
C ASN A 177 2.29 -0.89 -32.44
N MET A 178 2.86 -1.76 -31.59
CA MET A 178 4.26 -1.58 -31.19
C MET A 178 5.15 -2.27 -32.22
N ASP A 179 5.88 -1.49 -33.01
CA ASP A 179 6.83 -1.98 -34.00
C ASP A 179 7.82 -2.96 -33.31
N PRO A 180 7.81 -4.26 -33.68
CA PRO A 180 8.67 -5.27 -33.07
C PRO A 180 10.16 -5.00 -33.26
N THR A 181 10.51 -4.09 -34.18
CA THR A 181 11.89 -3.71 -34.52
C THR A 181 12.41 -2.52 -33.73
N ALA A 182 11.54 -1.77 -33.03
CA ALA A 182 11.92 -0.58 -32.25
C ALA A 182 12.36 -0.89 -30.80
N ILE A 183 12.41 -2.17 -30.41
CA ILE A 183 12.97 -2.57 -29.13
C ILE A 183 14.41 -2.97 -29.40
N ASP A 184 15.36 -2.09 -29.08
CA ASP A 184 16.77 -2.45 -28.91
C ASP A 184 16.84 -3.52 -27.80
N ARG A 185 16.90 -4.78 -28.28
CA ARG A 185 16.81 -6.02 -27.51
C ARG A 185 18.19 -6.41 -27.02
N GLU A 186 18.51 -6.12 -25.77
CA GLU A 186 19.31 -7.10 -25.01
C GLU A 186 19.14 -7.04 -23.48
N SER A 187 18.76 -5.91 -22.89
CA SER A 187 18.74 -5.80 -21.41
C SER A 187 17.35 -5.65 -20.76
N ASN A 188 16.32 -5.20 -21.51
CA ASN A 188 14.98 -4.96 -20.95
C ASN A 188 13.91 -5.99 -21.37
N ALA A 189 14.23 -6.95 -22.23
CA ALA A 189 13.26 -7.92 -22.76
C ALA A 189 12.91 -9.07 -21.80
N ARG A 190 13.54 -9.17 -20.61
CA ARG A 190 13.35 -10.33 -19.72
C ARG A 190 12.13 -10.26 -18.80
N TYR A 191 11.47 -9.10 -18.69
CA TYR A 191 10.31 -8.96 -17.81
C TYR A 191 9.24 -8.09 -18.49
N SER A 192 8.19 -8.71 -19.03
CA SER A 192 6.95 -7.98 -19.22
C SER A 192 6.31 -7.78 -17.86
N PHE A 193 6.24 -6.55 -17.40
CA PHE A 193 5.54 -6.21 -16.18
C PHE A 193 4.04 -6.11 -16.45
N LEU A 194 3.18 -6.44 -15.48
CA LEU A 194 1.77 -6.07 -15.57
C LEU A 194 1.62 -4.53 -15.59
N TYR A 195 0.54 -4.02 -16.19
CA TYR A 195 0.31 -2.59 -16.45
C TYR A 195 0.65 -1.67 -15.26
N LYS A 196 0.33 -2.07 -14.01
CA LYS A 196 0.61 -1.29 -12.79
C LYS A 196 2.12 -1.13 -12.51
N TRP A 197 2.90 -2.18 -12.76
CA TRP A 197 4.36 -2.18 -12.57
C TRP A 197 5.07 -1.48 -13.75
N GLN A 198 4.53 -1.60 -14.98
CA GLN A 198 5.07 -0.88 -16.14
C GLN A 198 5.02 0.65 -15.99
N ARG A 199 4.03 1.17 -15.25
CA ARG A 199 3.92 2.62 -15.00
C ARG A 199 5.14 3.21 -14.31
N ASP A 200 5.86 2.41 -13.53
CA ASP A 200 7.14 2.77 -12.94
C ASP A 200 8.01 1.54 -12.72
N ALA A 201 8.56 1.02 -13.82
CA ALA A 201 9.40 -0.17 -13.78
C ALA A 201 10.66 0.06 -12.92
N THR A 202 11.24 1.26 -12.97
CA THR A 202 12.44 1.61 -12.21
C THR A 202 12.20 1.53 -10.71
N SER A 203 11.16 2.19 -10.19
CA SER A 203 10.85 2.09 -8.76
C SER A 203 10.39 0.69 -8.35
N THR A 204 9.71 -0.03 -9.26
CA THR A 204 9.31 -1.42 -9.02
C THR A 204 10.53 -2.30 -8.80
N ILE A 205 11.49 -2.25 -9.73
CA ILE A 205 12.75 -2.99 -9.65
C ILE A 205 13.54 -2.59 -8.40
N GLY A 206 13.61 -1.29 -8.10
CA GLY A 206 14.31 -0.79 -6.91
C GLY A 206 13.79 -1.41 -5.60
N ILE A 207 12.47 -1.52 -5.44
CA ILE A 207 11.86 -2.16 -4.27
C ILE A 207 12.07 -3.68 -4.28
N LEU A 208 11.89 -4.34 -5.43
CA LEU A 208 12.05 -5.81 -5.53
C LEU A 208 13.50 -6.27 -5.29
N LEU A 209 14.48 -5.46 -5.68
CA LEU A 209 15.91 -5.73 -5.45
C LEU A 209 16.38 -5.37 -4.03
N SER A 210 15.54 -4.73 -3.21
CA SER A 210 15.88 -4.42 -1.83
C SER A 210 16.00 -5.70 -0.99
N THR A 211 17.22 -6.04 -0.58
CA THR A 211 17.50 -7.23 0.25
C THR A 211 16.74 -7.22 1.57
N LYS A 212 16.46 -6.04 2.13
CA LYS A 212 15.70 -5.84 3.37
C LYS A 212 14.20 -6.06 3.20
N LEU A 213 13.65 -5.80 2.01
CA LEU A 213 12.21 -5.87 1.76
C LEU A 213 11.80 -7.15 1.03
N LYS A 214 12.72 -7.81 0.30
CA LYS A 214 12.42 -8.97 -0.54
C LYS A 214 11.63 -10.06 0.18
N SER A 215 12.00 -10.42 1.41
CA SER A 215 11.30 -11.45 2.20
C SER A 215 9.96 -11.01 2.79
N LYS A 216 9.62 -9.73 2.64
CA LYS A 216 8.41 -9.09 3.20
C LYS A 216 7.39 -8.74 2.12
N ILE A 217 7.76 -8.87 0.85
CA ILE A 217 6.90 -8.58 -0.30
C ILE A 217 6.13 -9.84 -0.66
N LEU A 218 4.81 -9.73 -0.63
CA LEU A 218 3.88 -10.74 -1.10
C LEU A 218 3.21 -10.19 -2.36
N VAL A 219 3.61 -10.72 -3.52
CA VAL A 219 3.03 -10.36 -4.81
C VAL A 219 1.79 -11.20 -5.04
N THR A 220 0.67 -10.54 -5.27
CA THR A 220 -0.58 -11.18 -5.69
C THR A 220 -0.77 -10.93 -7.17
N SER A 221 -0.65 -11.99 -7.97
CA SER A 221 -0.90 -11.95 -9.40
C SER A 221 -2.38 -11.71 -9.69
N ARG A 222 -2.69 -11.29 -10.92
CA ARG A 222 -4.07 -11.06 -11.34
C ARG A 222 -4.91 -12.34 -11.29
N GLU A 223 -4.30 -13.47 -11.63
CA GLU A 223 -4.90 -14.80 -11.69
C GLU A 223 -5.21 -15.34 -10.29
N SER A 224 -4.39 -14.98 -9.30
CA SER A 224 -4.59 -15.35 -7.90
C SER A 224 -5.62 -14.51 -7.16
N HIS A 225 -6.16 -13.46 -7.81
CA HIS A 225 -7.20 -12.63 -7.22
C HIS A 225 -8.54 -13.37 -7.26
N PRO A 226 -9.28 -13.52 -6.13
CA PRO A 226 -10.52 -14.31 -6.11
C PRO A 226 -11.63 -13.76 -7.03
N TYR A 227 -11.50 -12.51 -7.47
CA TYR A 227 -12.41 -11.87 -8.42
C TYR A 227 -11.90 -11.92 -9.88
N GLY A 228 -10.81 -12.64 -10.14
CA GLY A 228 -10.22 -12.82 -11.46
C GLY A 228 -9.90 -11.51 -12.20
N ASN A 229 -10.26 -11.46 -13.48
CA ASN A 229 -9.87 -10.41 -14.41
C ASN A 229 -10.63 -9.08 -14.26
N MET A 230 -11.76 -9.06 -13.56
CA MET A 230 -12.62 -7.88 -13.36
C MET A 230 -13.36 -7.97 -12.03
N VAL A 231 -13.32 -6.89 -11.25
CA VAL A 231 -14.22 -6.65 -10.12
C VAL A 231 -15.49 -6.00 -10.69
N ASN A 232 -16.53 -6.79 -10.97
CA ASN A 232 -17.83 -6.28 -11.44
C ASN A 232 -18.99 -6.77 -10.55
N SER A 233 -20.18 -6.21 -10.76
CA SER A 233 -21.39 -6.53 -10.00
C SER A 233 -21.75 -8.02 -10.00
N ASN A 234 -21.36 -8.77 -11.03
CA ASN A 234 -21.69 -10.19 -11.18
C ASN A 234 -20.74 -11.09 -10.38
N THR A 235 -19.51 -10.63 -10.12
CA THR A 235 -18.52 -11.30 -9.26
C THR A 235 -18.64 -10.91 -7.78
N PHE A 236 -19.66 -10.10 -7.43
CA PHE A 236 -19.82 -9.44 -6.12
C PHE A 236 -20.92 -9.96 -5.14
N PRO A 237 -21.56 -11.13 -5.29
CA PRO A 237 -22.65 -11.51 -4.38
C PRO A 237 -22.20 -12.00 -2.99
N GLU A 238 -20.98 -12.52 -2.82
CA GLU A 238 -20.59 -13.24 -1.59
C GLU A 238 -20.09 -12.37 -0.41
N LEU A 239 -19.89 -11.06 -0.61
CA LEU A 239 -19.48 -10.12 0.46
C LEU A 239 -20.64 -9.31 1.06
N ILE A 240 -21.85 -9.50 0.53
CA ILE A 240 -23.10 -8.87 0.97
C ILE A 240 -24.12 -9.94 1.37
N GLY A 241 -23.63 -11.12 1.80
CA GLY A 241 -24.39 -12.17 2.46
C GLY A 241 -24.21 -12.11 3.96
#